data_AF-A0A0W0FXJ8-F1
#
_entry.id   AF-A0A0W0FXJ8-F1
#
_cell.length_a   1.000
_cell.length_b   1.000
_cell.length_c   1.000
_cell.angle_alpha   90.00
_cell.angle_beta   90.00
_cell.angle_gamma   90.00
#
_symmetry.space_group_name_H-M   'P 1'
#
loop_
_entity.id
_entity.type
_entity.pdbx_description
1 polymer ?
#
loop_
_entity_poly.entity_id
_entity_poly.type
_entity_poly.pdbx_seq_one_letter_code
_entity_poly.pdbx_strand_id
1 'polypeptide(L)'
;MPTIPPPAPCPSTASITPFAPPAHDPNAMEVNATKSRLDWTCMMAGKCYECGSIQHTKANGNHECEICGHCGQAGHCEAVCFDKWAGKPQARRVAASESLSVEVLGPLSPEPSTSNPLLSNINNMLAQLNQLSAQFATAALKQSF
;
A
#
# COMPACT_ATOMS: atom_id res chain seq x y z
N MET A 1 43.07 -13.19 64.64
CA MET A 1 42.49 -13.97 63.52
C MET A 1 41.40 -13.10 62.88
N PRO A 2 41.43 -12.84 61.56
CA PRO A 2 40.38 -12.05 60.91
C PRO A 2 39.20 -12.93 60.50
N THR A 3 38.00 -12.57 60.94
CA THR A 3 36.73 -13.22 60.58
C THR A 3 36.24 -12.65 59.25
N ILE A 4 36.08 -13.51 58.24
CA ILE A 4 35.55 -13.15 56.92
C ILE A 4 34.01 -13.24 56.96
N PRO A 5 33.27 -12.21 56.54
CA PRO A 5 31.81 -12.26 56.48
C PRO A 5 31.30 -13.14 55.32
N PRO A 6 30.11 -13.73 55.43
CA PRO A 6 29.56 -14.60 54.38
C PRO A 6 29.14 -13.82 53.13
N PRO A 7 29.17 -14.47 51.94
CA PRO A 7 28.81 -13.83 50.68
C PRO A 7 27.30 -13.53 50.60
N ALA A 8 26.98 -12.40 49.97
CA ALA A 8 25.60 -11.95 49.77
C ALA A 8 24.82 -12.87 48.81
N PRO A 9 23.49 -13.02 48.97
CA PRO A 9 22.67 -13.79 48.04
C PRO A 9 22.58 -13.10 46.67
N CYS A 10 22.86 -13.83 45.60
CA CYS A 10 22.70 -13.36 44.24
C CYS A 10 21.21 -13.21 43.89
N PRO A 11 20.77 -12.13 43.21
CA PRO A 11 19.41 -12.04 42.70
C PRO A 11 19.20 -13.04 41.56
N SER A 12 18.19 -13.90 41.67
CA SER A 12 17.80 -14.85 40.63
C SER A 12 17.45 -14.12 39.33
N THR A 13 18.23 -14.36 38.28
CA THR A 13 17.88 -13.98 36.92
C THR A 13 16.60 -14.70 36.51
N ALA A 14 15.51 -13.95 36.28
CA ALA A 14 14.30 -14.50 35.71
C ALA A 14 14.64 -15.13 34.35
N SER A 15 14.36 -16.42 34.20
CA SER A 15 14.51 -17.13 32.93
C SER A 15 13.51 -16.56 31.95
N ILE A 16 13.99 -15.73 31.02
CA ILE A 16 13.18 -15.23 29.91
C ILE A 16 13.10 -16.38 28.92
N THR A 17 11.98 -17.11 28.93
CA THR A 17 11.66 -18.11 27.91
C THR A 17 11.74 -17.43 26.54
N PRO A 18 12.54 -17.93 25.59
CA PRO A 18 12.52 -17.41 24.23
C PRO A 18 11.09 -17.48 23.68
N PHE A 19 10.64 -16.41 23.03
CA PHE A 19 9.39 -16.45 22.28
C PHE A 19 9.42 -17.65 21.32
N ALA A 20 8.50 -18.59 21.51
CA ALA A 20 8.36 -19.71 20.61
C ALA A 20 8.08 -19.18 19.19
N PRO A 21 8.73 -19.70 18.14
CA PRO A 21 8.36 -19.38 16.77
C PRO A 21 6.86 -19.65 16.58
N PRO A 22 6.13 -18.79 15.86
CA PRO A 22 4.72 -19.04 15.54
C PRO A 22 4.56 -20.44 14.94
N ALA A 23 3.53 -21.17 15.37
CA ALA A 23 3.21 -22.48 14.82
C ALA A 23 3.09 -22.38 13.29
N HIS A 24 3.75 -23.28 12.57
CA HIS A 24 3.72 -23.34 11.12
C HIS A 24 2.30 -23.70 10.64
N ASP A 25 1.55 -22.72 10.16
CA ASP A 25 0.23 -22.93 9.56
C ASP A 25 0.40 -23.51 8.15
N PRO A 26 -0.05 -24.74 7.87
CA PRO A 26 0.04 -25.36 6.55
C PRO A 26 -0.80 -24.64 5.47
N ASN A 27 -1.69 -23.72 5.86
CA ASN A 27 -2.44 -22.87 4.93
C ASN A 27 -1.85 -21.46 4.81
N ALA A 28 -0.83 -21.10 5.61
CA ALA A 28 -0.13 -19.84 5.46
C ALA A 28 0.81 -19.94 4.26
N MET A 29 0.67 -18.99 3.33
CA MET A 29 1.61 -18.87 2.23
C MET A 29 2.96 -18.41 2.79
N GLU A 30 3.96 -19.30 2.76
CA GLU A 30 5.32 -18.97 3.18
C GLU A 30 5.89 -17.95 2.19
N VAL A 31 5.90 -16.68 2.58
CA VAL A 31 6.62 -15.65 1.84
C VAL A 31 8.09 -15.91 2.13
N ASN A 32 8.78 -16.56 1.20
CA ASN A 32 10.24 -16.71 1.21
C ASN A 32 10.89 -15.32 1.32
N ALA A 33 11.16 -14.88 2.55
CA ALA A 33 11.92 -13.67 2.85
C ALA A 33 13.44 -13.90 2.64
N THR A 34 13.80 -14.70 1.63
CA THR A 34 15.20 -15.03 1.28
C THR A 34 15.99 -13.78 0.87
N LYS A 35 15.29 -12.69 0.57
CA LYS A 35 15.86 -11.44 0.09
C LYS A 35 15.79 -10.37 1.19
N SER A 36 16.87 -10.26 1.96
CA SER A 36 16.97 -9.27 3.03
C SER A 36 17.25 -7.86 2.50
N ARG A 37 16.76 -6.84 3.22
CA ARG A 37 17.15 -5.45 2.96
C ARG A 37 18.66 -5.23 3.11
N LEU A 38 19.29 -5.99 4.00
CA LEU A 38 20.73 -5.96 4.20
C LEU A 38 21.46 -6.44 2.93
N ASP A 39 21.05 -7.58 2.36
CA ASP A 39 21.66 -8.13 1.14
C ASP A 39 21.52 -7.18 -0.05
N TRP A 40 20.36 -6.52 -0.19
CA TRP A 40 20.17 -5.49 -1.21
C TRP A 40 21.10 -4.30 -0.98
N THR A 41 21.29 -3.87 0.27
CA THR A 41 22.19 -2.76 0.60
C THR A 41 23.64 -3.12 0.30
N CYS A 42 24.06 -4.34 0.59
CA CYS A 42 25.38 -4.86 0.21
C CYS A 42 25.56 -4.90 -1.31
N MET A 43 24.55 -5.36 -2.05
CA MET A 43 24.56 -5.36 -3.52
C MET A 43 24.62 -3.95 -4.11
N MET A 44 23.99 -2.98 -3.45
CA MET A 44 23.96 -1.57 -3.84
C MET A 44 25.15 -0.75 -3.32
N ALA A 45 26.05 -1.36 -2.54
CA ALA A 45 27.21 -0.67 -2.00
C ALA A 45 28.09 -0.12 -3.14
N GLY A 46 28.41 1.17 -3.07
CA GLY A 46 29.20 1.86 -4.11
C GLY A 46 28.45 2.17 -5.41
N LYS A 47 27.14 1.87 -5.48
CA LYS A 47 26.28 2.24 -6.62
C LYS A 47 25.43 3.47 -6.27
N CYS A 48 25.07 4.24 -7.28
CA CYS A 48 24.04 5.26 -7.17
C CYS A 48 22.70 4.59 -6.89
N TYR A 49 22.03 5.01 -5.81
CA TYR A 49 20.74 4.47 -5.41
C TYR A 49 19.59 4.88 -6.34
N GLU A 50 19.82 5.82 -7.25
CA GLU A 50 18.80 6.28 -8.19
C GLU A 50 18.89 5.55 -9.53
N CYS A 51 20.09 5.32 -10.09
CA CYS A 51 20.25 4.67 -11.40
C CYS A 51 21.06 3.36 -11.40
N GLY A 52 21.79 3.05 -10.32
CA GLY A 52 22.63 1.85 -10.20
C GLY A 52 24.05 1.99 -10.76
N SER A 53 24.40 3.16 -11.31
CA SER A 53 25.75 3.46 -11.81
C SER A 53 26.79 3.41 -10.68
N ILE A 54 27.98 2.91 -10.98
CA ILE A 54 29.16 3.02 -10.10
C ILE A 54 30.02 4.26 -10.40
N GLN A 55 29.72 4.98 -11.48
CA GLN A 55 30.55 6.08 -11.98
C GLN A 55 30.37 7.36 -11.16
N HIS A 56 29.24 7.50 -10.48
CA HIS A 56 28.90 8.67 -9.70
C HIS A 56 28.14 8.29 -8.45
N THR A 57 28.22 9.15 -7.44
CA THR A 57 27.39 9.08 -6.25
C THR A 57 26.08 9.82 -6.48
N LYS A 58 25.10 9.59 -5.61
CA LYS A 58 23.77 10.23 -5.68
C LYS A 58 23.84 11.76 -5.89
N ALA A 59 24.81 12.43 -5.26
CA ALA A 59 24.95 13.89 -5.33
C ALA A 59 25.45 14.41 -6.71
N ASN A 60 26.10 13.56 -7.50
CA ASN A 60 26.74 13.94 -8.76
C ASN A 60 26.02 13.35 -9.99
N GLY A 61 24.98 12.56 -9.76
CA GLY A 61 24.10 12.04 -10.80
C GLY A 61 23.00 13.04 -11.07
N ASN A 62 22.98 13.62 -12.27
CA ASN A 62 21.86 14.44 -12.71
C ASN A 62 20.67 13.51 -13.03
N HIS A 63 19.97 13.07 -11.99
CA HIS A 63 18.78 12.24 -12.09
C HIS A 63 17.56 13.14 -11.96
N GLU A 64 17.07 13.61 -13.11
CA GLU A 64 15.73 14.16 -13.17
C GLU A 64 14.73 13.11 -12.68
N CYS A 65 13.82 13.50 -11.76
CA CYS A 65 12.99 12.63 -10.91
C CYS A 65 12.42 11.39 -11.62
N GLU A 66 13.22 10.33 -11.70
CA GLU A 66 12.80 9.09 -12.36
C GLU A 66 11.70 8.45 -11.52
N ILE A 67 10.55 8.22 -12.14
CA ILE A 67 9.46 7.44 -11.55
C ILE A 67 9.73 5.97 -11.84
N CYS A 68 9.91 5.19 -10.79
CA CYS A 68 10.13 3.76 -10.90
C CYS A 68 8.93 3.05 -11.56
N GLY A 69 9.16 2.32 -12.64
CA GLY A 69 8.13 1.54 -13.34
C GLY A 69 7.48 0.44 -12.47
N HIS A 70 8.19 -0.05 -11.46
CA HIS A 70 7.72 -1.15 -10.62
C HIS A 70 6.89 -0.70 -9.40
N CYS A 71 7.42 0.20 -8.57
CA CYS A 71 6.74 0.66 -7.35
C CYS A 71 6.02 2.01 -7.54
N GLY A 72 6.25 2.72 -8.65
CA GLY A 72 5.63 4.01 -8.95
C GLY A 72 6.19 5.20 -8.15
N GLN A 73 7.21 4.98 -7.31
CA GLN A 73 7.84 6.05 -6.52
C GLN A 73 8.90 6.79 -7.31
N ALA A 74 9.05 8.10 -7.06
CA ALA A 74 10.10 8.92 -7.66
C ALA A 74 11.45 8.72 -6.95
N GLY A 75 12.54 9.03 -7.66
CA GLY A 75 13.90 9.06 -7.13
C GLY A 75 14.68 7.77 -7.31
N HIS A 76 14.16 6.81 -8.07
CA HIS A 76 14.95 5.66 -8.51
C HIS A 76 14.39 5.00 -9.76
N CYS A 77 15.28 4.37 -10.52
CA CYS A 77 14.98 3.60 -11.69
C CYS A 77 14.52 2.19 -11.31
N GLU A 78 13.83 1.52 -12.23
CA GLU A 78 13.34 0.18 -12.00
C GLU A 78 14.46 -0.84 -11.71
N ALA A 79 15.66 -0.64 -12.26
CA ALA A 79 16.78 -1.57 -12.10
C ALA A 79 17.30 -1.64 -10.65
N VAL A 80 17.14 -0.58 -9.87
CA VAL A 80 17.60 -0.52 -8.47
C VAL A 80 16.45 -0.65 -7.47
N CYS A 81 15.22 -0.83 -7.95
CA CYS A 81 14.04 -0.90 -7.09
C CYS A 81 14.13 -2.10 -6.13
N PHE A 82 14.08 -1.81 -4.83
CA PHE A 82 14.07 -2.84 -3.79
C PHE A 82 12.87 -3.79 -3.94
N ASP A 83 11.69 -3.25 -4.26
CA ASP A 83 10.48 -4.07 -4.35
C ASP A 83 10.55 -5.07 -5.51
N LYS A 84 11.08 -4.62 -6.65
CA LYS A 84 11.37 -5.49 -7.79
C LYS A 84 12.39 -6.55 -7.42
N TRP A 85 13.49 -6.14 -6.80
CA TRP A 85 14.54 -7.07 -6.38
C TRP A 85 14.00 -8.12 -5.40
N ALA A 86 13.19 -7.69 -4.42
CA ALA A 86 12.55 -8.55 -3.42
C ALA A 86 11.44 -9.45 -3.99
N GLY A 87 11.09 -9.33 -5.28
CA GLY A 87 10.05 -10.13 -5.92
C GLY A 87 8.64 -9.76 -5.47
N LYS A 88 8.44 -8.55 -4.94
CA LYS A 88 7.10 -8.06 -4.61
C LYS A 88 6.33 -7.84 -5.91
N PRO A 89 5.00 -8.06 -5.92
CA PRO A 89 4.19 -7.77 -7.09
C PRO A 89 4.28 -6.28 -7.45
N GLN A 90 4.25 -5.98 -8.74
CA GLN A 90 4.24 -4.61 -9.24
C GLN A 90 3.05 -3.85 -8.67
N ALA A 91 3.29 -2.63 -8.18
CA ALA A 91 2.24 -1.80 -7.65
C ALA A 91 1.28 -1.41 -8.79
N ARG A 92 0.04 -1.88 -8.75
CA ARG A 92 -0.99 -1.47 -9.71
C ARG A 92 -1.35 -0.02 -9.42
N ARG A 93 -1.05 0.89 -10.34
CA ARG A 93 -1.57 2.27 -10.26
C ARG A 93 -3.09 2.20 -10.37
N VAL A 94 -3.76 2.45 -9.26
CA VAL A 94 -5.21 2.73 -9.27
C VAL A 94 -5.32 4.17 -9.74
N ALA A 95 -5.76 4.38 -10.98
CA ALA A 95 -6.12 5.71 -11.44
C ALA A 95 -7.26 6.21 -10.56
N ALA A 96 -7.06 7.32 -9.86
CA ALA A 96 -8.18 8.09 -9.37
C ALA A 96 -8.88 8.65 -10.60
N SER A 97 -10.11 8.21 -10.87
CA SER A 97 -10.91 8.76 -11.95
C SER A 97 -11.14 10.24 -11.67
N GLU A 98 -10.40 11.12 -12.35
CA GLU A 98 -10.79 12.52 -12.47
C GLU A 98 -12.14 12.56 -13.19
N SER A 99 -13.16 13.01 -12.48
CA SER A 99 -14.43 13.44 -13.04
C SER A 99 -14.18 14.65 -13.94
N LEU A 100 -13.88 14.40 -15.21
CA LEU A 100 -13.88 15.42 -16.25
C LEU A 100 -15.30 15.98 -16.39
N SER A 101 -15.38 17.28 -16.20
CA SER A 101 -16.57 18.11 -16.37
C SER A 101 -17.21 17.90 -17.75
N VAL A 102 -18.53 17.73 -17.70
CA VAL A 102 -19.48 17.78 -18.81
C VAL A 102 -19.23 18.99 -19.71
N GLU A 103 -19.05 18.75 -21.01
CA GLU A 103 -19.52 19.65 -22.07
C GLU A 103 -20.29 18.77 -23.08
N VAL A 104 -21.61 18.97 -23.08
CA VAL A 104 -22.56 18.39 -24.03
C VAL A 104 -22.47 19.14 -25.35
N LEU A 105 -22.48 18.42 -26.48
CA LEU A 105 -23.34 18.64 -27.67
C LEU A 105 -23.07 17.53 -28.72
N GLY A 106 -24.08 16.70 -29.02
CA GLY A 106 -24.03 15.58 -30.00
C GLY A 106 -24.28 16.02 -31.46
N PRO A 107 -24.83 15.18 -32.38
CA PRO A 107 -25.14 13.73 -32.33
C PRO A 107 -24.75 12.93 -33.61
N LEU A 108 -24.72 11.58 -33.57
CA LEU A 108 -25.12 10.66 -34.67
C LEU A 108 -25.04 9.16 -34.22
N SER A 109 -26.21 8.59 -33.90
CA SER A 109 -26.79 7.24 -34.20
C SER A 109 -25.93 5.94 -34.21
N PRO A 110 -26.53 4.73 -34.05
CA PRO A 110 -27.51 4.23 -33.08
C PRO A 110 -26.95 3.05 -32.24
N GLU A 111 -27.64 2.73 -31.13
CA GLU A 111 -27.38 1.58 -30.23
C GLU A 111 -27.37 0.21 -30.94
N PRO A 112 -26.73 -0.78 -30.29
CA PRO A 112 -27.44 -2.02 -29.97
C PRO A 112 -27.59 -2.14 -28.46
N SER A 113 -28.86 -2.22 -28.05
CA SER A 113 -29.31 -2.47 -26.69
C SER A 113 -28.58 -3.64 -26.08
N THR A 114 -27.63 -3.35 -25.19
CA THR A 114 -27.22 -4.29 -24.16
C THR A 114 -27.82 -3.76 -22.88
N SER A 115 -28.87 -4.44 -22.41
CA SER A 115 -29.45 -4.23 -21.08
C SER A 115 -28.33 -4.37 -20.05
N ASN A 116 -27.68 -3.25 -19.71
CA ASN A 116 -26.60 -3.21 -18.74
C ASN A 116 -27.23 -3.29 -17.35
N PRO A 117 -27.16 -4.44 -16.64
CA PRO A 117 -27.76 -4.58 -15.31
C PRO A 117 -27.20 -3.56 -14.31
N LEU A 118 -25.98 -3.06 -14.57
CA LEU A 118 -25.34 -2.01 -13.82
C LEU A 118 -26.08 -0.67 -13.91
N LEU A 119 -26.57 -0.28 -15.09
CA LEU A 119 -27.26 1.00 -15.28
C LEU A 119 -28.65 0.96 -14.65
N SER A 120 -29.32 -0.20 -14.71
CA SER A 120 -30.60 -0.40 -14.00
C SER A 120 -30.43 -0.35 -12.48
N ASN A 121 -29.31 -0.85 -11.95
CA ASN A 121 -29.01 -0.79 -10.52
C ASN A 121 -28.74 0.66 -10.04
N ILE A 122 -28.01 1.45 -10.83
CA ILE A 122 -27.73 2.86 -10.51
C ILE A 122 -29.01 3.69 -10.46
N ASN A 123 -29.90 3.53 -11.45
CA ASN A 123 -31.18 4.23 -11.47
C ASN A 123 -32.07 3.87 -10.27
N ASN A 124 -32.01 2.61 -9.82
CA ASN A 124 -32.74 2.16 -8.64
C ASN A 124 -32.19 2.81 -7.35
N MET A 125 -30.87 2.89 -7.19
CA MET A 125 -30.24 3.56 -6.04
C MET A 125 -30.57 5.07 -6.00
N LEU A 126 -30.60 5.75 -7.15
CA LEU A 126 -31.00 7.16 -7.25
C LEU A 126 -32.46 7.38 -6.85
N ALA A 127 -33.36 6.50 -7.29
CA ALA A 127 -34.76 6.55 -6.90
C ALA A 127 -34.94 6.34 -5.39
N GLN A 128 -34.20 5.40 -4.78
CA GLN A 128 -34.23 5.16 -3.34
C GLN A 128 -33.72 6.38 -2.54
N LEU A 129 -32.65 7.04 -2.99
CA LEU A 129 -32.13 8.25 -2.36
C LEU A 129 -33.15 9.41 -2.38
N ASN A 130 -33.81 9.63 -3.52
CA ASN A 130 -34.83 10.67 -3.66
C ASN A 130 -36.08 10.37 -2.83
N GLN A 131 -36.45 9.10 -2.70
CA GLN A 131 -37.56 8.70 -1.83
C GLN A 131 -37.23 8.95 -0.35
N LEU A 132 -36.01 8.65 0.08
CA LEU A 132 -35.58 8.86 1.47
C LEU A 132 -35.55 10.35 1.82
N SER A 133 -35.05 11.21 0.92
CA SER A 133 -34.98 12.65 1.14
C SER A 133 -36.37 13.30 1.24
N ALA A 134 -37.32 12.85 0.42
CA ALA A 134 -38.72 13.29 0.50
C ALA A 134 -39.38 12.86 1.83
N GLN A 135 -39.05 11.69 2.37
CA GLN A 135 -39.53 11.27 3.69
C GLN A 135 -39.00 12.15 4.82
N PHE A 136 -37.72 12.54 4.78
CA PHE A 136 -37.17 13.47 5.78
C PHE A 136 -37.81 14.86 5.68
N ALA A 137 -38.02 15.37 4.46
CA ALA A 137 -38.66 16.68 4.25
C ALA A 137 -40.12 16.70 4.73
N THR A 138 -40.87 15.62 4.51
CA THR A 138 -42.28 15.50 4.95
C THR A 138 -42.40 15.21 6.45
N ALA A 139 -41.44 14.50 7.05
CA ALA A 139 -41.39 14.28 8.50
C ALA A 139 -41.05 15.57 9.27
N ALA A 140 -40.16 16.42 8.74
CA ALA A 140 -39.81 17.70 9.34
C ALA A 140 -41.02 18.68 9.38
N LEU A 141 -41.84 18.67 8.32
CA LEU A 141 -43.07 19.47 8.28
C LEU A 141 -44.15 18.98 9.26
N LYS A 142 -44.22 17.67 9.54
CA LYS A 142 -45.20 17.10 10.47
C LYS A 142 -44.86 17.30 11.96
N GLN A 143 -43.61 17.61 12.31
CA GLN A 143 -43.23 17.92 13.70
C GLN A 143 -43.41 19.41 14.07
N SER A 144 -43.84 20.24 13.12
CA SER A 144 -44.01 21.69 13.29
C SER A 144 -45.48 22.13 13.43
N PHE A 145 -46.40 21.20 13.68
CA PHE A 145 -47.81 21.45 13.98
C PHE A 145 -48.24 20.72 15.25
#